data_AF-A0A956L824-F1
#
_entry.id   AF-A0A956L824-F1
#
_cell.length_a   1.000
_cell.length_b   1.000
_cell.length_c   1.000
_cell.angle_alpha   90.00
_cell.angle_beta   90.00
_cell.angle_gamma   90.00
#
_symmetry.space_group_name_H-M   'P 1'
#
loop_
_entity.id
_entity.type
_entity.pdbx_description
1 polymer ?
#
loop_
_entity_poly.entity_id
_entity_poly.type
_entity_poly.pdbx_seq_one_letter_code
_entity_poly.pdbx_strand_id
1 'polypeptide(L)'
;MARIRRGPPPLLLASLLASLLGALACGRTPVWLPCGTPEDDDGVPAPSCEHPACRESTTARLVLPPTNALIVLDRSCSMAVVTDGRTKWSRAVEAVSAMVVDPRAQWLRWGLTLFPDGDTDGVQGPILVPVAPGQSEAIAELLIAALERDDPNHPNQPGEPCFTNLAAAVDQIGASSTFGGLDGRNHVILITDGLAGAEQVALDLELLFDGGTPTFVVGFGDLVNHSTL
;
A
#
# COMPACT_ATOMS: atom_id res chain seq x y z
N MET A 1 -34.82 10.68 -6.61
CA MET A 1 -34.53 11.43 -7.86
C MET A 1 -33.02 11.53 -8.00
N ALA A 2 -32.41 10.72 -8.88
CA ALA A 2 -30.97 10.65 -9.07
C ALA A 2 -30.53 11.50 -10.28
N ARG A 3 -29.57 12.42 -10.09
CA ARG A 3 -28.94 13.19 -11.17
C ARG A 3 -27.69 12.46 -11.66
N ILE A 4 -27.75 11.97 -12.90
CA ILE A 4 -26.59 11.44 -13.63
C ILE A 4 -25.79 12.64 -14.18
N ARG A 5 -24.54 12.83 -13.71
CA ARG A 5 -23.59 13.77 -14.31
C ARG A 5 -22.94 13.10 -15.52
N ARG A 6 -23.14 13.69 -16.71
CA ARG A 6 -22.46 13.28 -17.95
C ARG A 6 -21.03 13.83 -17.93
N GLY A 7 -20.04 12.95 -18.09
CA GLY A 7 -18.64 13.32 -18.29
C GLY A 7 -18.40 14.00 -19.65
N PRO A 8 -17.27 14.72 -19.81
CA PRO A 8 -16.96 15.46 -21.03
C PRO A 8 -16.65 14.54 -22.22
N PRO A 9 -16.85 15.02 -23.47
CA PRO A 9 -16.70 14.23 -24.69
C PRO A 9 -15.23 13.87 -25.04
N PRO A 10 -15.00 12.79 -25.79
CA PRO A 10 -13.69 12.13 -25.94
C PRO A 10 -12.72 12.78 -26.95
N LEU A 11 -12.92 14.04 -27.32
CA LEU A 11 -12.09 14.68 -28.37
C LEU A 11 -10.86 15.45 -27.83
N LEU A 12 -10.66 15.49 -26.50
CA LEU A 12 -9.51 16.17 -25.88
C LEU A 12 -8.29 15.26 -25.64
N LEU A 13 -8.44 13.93 -25.67
CA LEU A 13 -7.32 13.02 -25.40
C LEU A 13 -6.37 12.82 -26.60
N ALA A 14 -6.86 12.91 -27.83
CA ALA A 14 -6.04 12.66 -29.02
C ALA A 14 -5.02 13.79 -29.29
N SER A 15 -5.34 15.02 -28.89
CA SER A 15 -4.44 16.17 -29.09
C SER A 15 -3.30 16.22 -28.06
N LEU A 16 -3.52 15.70 -26.84
CA LEU A 16 -2.49 15.62 -25.79
C LEU A 16 -1.43 14.54 -26.06
N LEU A 17 -1.79 13.44 -26.73
CA LEU A 17 -0.84 12.36 -27.06
C LEU A 17 0.11 12.71 -28.23
N ALA A 18 -0.34 13.52 -29.20
CA ALA A 18 0.53 13.99 -30.29
C ALA A 18 1.56 15.03 -29.80
N SER A 19 1.23 15.84 -28.80
CA SER A 19 2.19 16.76 -28.16
C SER A 19 3.17 16.05 -27.23
N LEU A 20 2.82 14.89 -26.66
CA LEU A 20 3.70 14.14 -25.77
C LEU A 20 4.80 13.37 -26.52
N LEU A 21 4.53 12.85 -27.73
CA LEU A 21 5.55 12.10 -28.49
C LEU A 21 6.59 12.98 -29.20
N GLY A 22 6.30 14.26 -29.46
CA GLY A 22 7.27 15.20 -30.03
C GLY A 22 8.15 15.92 -29.00
N ALA A 23 7.75 15.92 -27.72
CA ALA A 23 8.42 16.68 -26.66
C ALA A 23 9.59 15.93 -25.98
N LEU A 24 9.83 14.66 -26.32
CA LEU A 24 10.90 13.85 -25.70
C LEU A 24 12.29 14.01 -26.34
N ALA A 25 12.45 14.78 -27.41
CA ALA A 25 13.78 14.97 -28.02
C ALA A 25 14.56 16.16 -27.42
N CYS A 26 13.93 17.31 -27.11
CA CYS A 26 14.54 18.37 -26.29
C CYS A 26 13.43 19.04 -25.44
N GLY A 27 13.56 19.01 -24.11
CA GLY A 27 12.50 19.25 -23.12
C GLY A 27 11.97 20.68 -22.94
N ARG A 28 11.84 21.47 -24.01
CA ARG A 28 11.04 22.71 -24.04
C ARG A 28 10.52 22.89 -25.46
N THR A 29 9.33 23.47 -25.63
CA THR A 29 8.84 23.96 -26.93
C THR A 29 9.97 24.73 -27.60
N PRO A 30 10.53 24.25 -28.74
CA PRO A 30 11.54 25.01 -29.44
C PRO A 30 10.88 26.32 -29.87
N VAL A 31 11.37 27.44 -29.35
CA VAL A 31 11.07 28.74 -29.95
C VAL A 31 11.83 28.74 -31.26
N TRP A 32 11.11 28.41 -32.34
CA TRP A 32 11.62 28.58 -33.69
C TRP A 32 11.81 30.07 -33.91
N LEU A 33 13.03 30.57 -33.74
CA LEU A 33 13.42 31.83 -34.38
C LEU A 33 13.52 31.54 -35.88
N PRO A 34 12.76 32.23 -36.74
CA PRO A 34 12.87 32.04 -38.17
C PRO A 34 14.28 32.43 -38.60
N CYS A 35 15.04 31.45 -39.13
CA CYS A 35 16.24 31.76 -39.90
C CYS A 35 15.79 32.61 -41.09
N GLY A 36 16.33 33.82 -41.23
CA GLY A 36 15.99 34.71 -42.33
C GLY A 36 16.20 34.01 -43.67
N THR A 37 15.28 34.21 -44.61
CA THR A 37 15.46 33.76 -45.99
C THR A 37 16.59 34.57 -46.63
N PRO A 38 17.44 33.94 -47.47
CA PRO A 38 18.55 34.62 -48.11
C PRO A 38 18.03 35.46 -49.29
N GLU A 39 17.57 36.68 -49.00
CA GLU A 39 17.38 37.72 -50.00
C GLU A 39 17.94 39.01 -49.42
N ASP A 40 19.25 39.22 -49.60
CA ASP A 40 19.81 40.45 -50.17
C ASP A 40 21.35 40.39 -50.23
N ASP A 41 21.84 40.84 -51.38
CA ASP A 41 23.15 40.64 -52.00
C ASP A 41 24.19 41.68 -51.53
N ASP A 42 24.57 41.66 -50.24
CA ASP A 42 25.53 42.62 -49.67
C ASP A 42 26.90 42.01 -49.28
N GLY A 43 27.19 40.75 -49.65
CA GLY A 43 28.50 40.13 -49.41
C GLY A 43 28.90 39.96 -47.94
N VAL A 44 27.98 40.15 -47.00
CA VAL A 44 28.18 39.87 -45.58
C VAL A 44 27.95 38.38 -45.33
N PRO A 45 28.91 37.64 -44.74
CA PRO A 45 28.72 36.23 -44.44
C PRO A 45 27.53 36.05 -43.50
N ALA A 46 26.57 35.21 -43.90
CA ALA A 46 25.39 34.90 -43.11
C ALA A 46 25.82 34.36 -41.72
N PRO A 47 25.18 34.81 -40.61
CA PRO A 47 25.46 34.29 -39.29
C PRO A 47 25.23 32.76 -39.28
N SER A 48 26.22 31.99 -38.82
CA SER A 48 26.07 30.55 -38.70
C SER A 48 24.90 30.24 -37.77
N CYS A 49 23.90 29.52 -38.29
CA CYS A 49 22.83 28.97 -37.49
C CYS A 49 23.37 27.77 -36.71
N GLU A 50 24.24 28.02 -35.73
CA GLU A 50 24.54 27.02 -34.72
C GLU A 50 23.22 26.71 -34.01
N HIS A 51 22.68 25.53 -34.30
CA HIS A 51 21.55 25.01 -33.55
C HIS A 51 21.94 25.07 -32.08
N PRO A 52 21.09 25.61 -31.19
CA PRO A 52 21.40 25.60 -29.77
C PRO A 52 21.66 24.14 -29.39
N ALA A 53 22.92 23.83 -29.10
CA ALA A 53 23.31 22.50 -28.68
C ALA A 53 22.34 22.11 -27.56
N CYS A 54 21.63 20.99 -27.72
CA CYS A 54 20.74 20.53 -26.66
C CYS A 54 21.65 20.27 -25.45
N ARG A 55 21.68 21.24 -24.52
CA ARG A 55 22.41 21.15 -23.27
C ARG A 55 21.97 19.85 -22.62
N GLU A 56 22.96 19.05 -22.18
CA GLU A 56 22.72 17.81 -21.46
C GLU A 56 21.60 18.01 -20.45
N SER A 57 20.50 17.29 -20.67
CA SER A 57 19.34 17.34 -19.80
C SER A 57 19.80 16.87 -18.42
N THR A 58 19.78 17.78 -17.44
CA THR A 58 19.98 17.40 -16.04
C THR A 58 18.88 16.41 -15.68
N THR A 59 19.25 15.14 -15.51
CA THR A 59 18.32 14.09 -15.10
C THR A 59 17.86 14.37 -13.68
N ALA A 60 16.65 14.92 -13.53
CA ALA A 60 16.02 15.05 -12.22
C ALA A 60 15.68 13.63 -11.72
N ARG A 61 16.32 13.20 -10.63
CA ARG A 61 16.00 11.92 -9.99
C ARG A 61 14.78 12.11 -9.08
N LEU A 62 13.66 11.50 -9.44
CA LEU A 62 12.51 11.39 -8.56
C LEU A 62 12.87 10.45 -7.40
N VAL A 63 12.85 10.98 -6.17
CA VAL A 63 12.96 10.18 -4.95
C VAL A 63 11.56 10.06 -4.37
N LEU A 64 11.00 8.86 -4.41
CA LEU A 64 9.72 8.59 -3.75
C LEU A 64 9.96 8.46 -2.24
N PRO A 65 9.08 9.03 -1.40
CA PRO A 65 9.18 8.81 0.03
C PRO A 65 8.95 7.32 0.35
N PRO A 66 9.53 6.82 1.45
CA PRO A 66 9.31 5.45 1.89
C PRO A 66 7.82 5.20 2.16
N THR A 67 7.44 3.93 2.16
CA THR A 67 6.06 3.52 2.47
C THR A 67 6.10 2.49 3.58
N ASN A 68 5.33 2.78 4.62
CA ASN A 68 5.22 2.03 5.86
C ASN A 68 3.92 1.22 5.80
N ALA A 69 3.98 -0.07 6.11
CA ALA A 69 2.83 -0.95 6.11
C ALA A 69 2.80 -1.79 7.39
N LEU A 70 1.74 -1.64 8.18
CA LEU A 70 1.47 -2.47 9.35
C LEU A 70 0.46 -3.56 8.98
N ILE A 71 0.85 -4.81 9.14
CA ILE A 71 -0.06 -5.95 9.04
C ILE A 71 -0.70 -6.17 10.40
N VAL A 72 -2.03 -6.23 10.41
CA VAL A 72 -2.86 -6.46 11.59
C VAL A 72 -3.63 -7.73 11.33
N LEU A 73 -3.14 -8.84 11.87
CA LEU A 73 -3.62 -10.18 11.52
C LEU A 73 -4.45 -10.76 12.66
N ASP A 74 -5.66 -11.19 12.32
CA ASP A 74 -6.60 -11.84 13.21
C ASP A 74 -6.14 -13.27 13.55
N ARG A 75 -6.08 -13.55 14.85
CA ARG A 75 -5.79 -14.85 15.45
C ARG A 75 -6.94 -15.33 16.35
N SER A 76 -8.15 -14.81 16.16
CA SER A 76 -9.36 -15.31 16.83
C SER A 76 -9.63 -16.77 16.45
N CYS A 77 -10.40 -17.48 17.27
CA CYS A 77 -10.62 -18.91 17.08
C CYS A 77 -11.26 -19.28 15.73
N SER A 78 -12.03 -18.38 15.12
CA SER A 78 -12.63 -18.59 13.81
C SER A 78 -11.57 -18.72 12.71
N MET A 79 -10.38 -18.15 12.92
CA MET A 79 -9.22 -18.34 12.04
C MET A 79 -8.62 -19.76 12.14
N ALA A 80 -8.80 -20.44 13.28
CA ALA A 80 -8.37 -21.83 13.48
C ALA A 80 -9.33 -22.86 12.84
N VAL A 81 -10.50 -22.43 12.36
CA VAL A 81 -11.46 -23.33 11.73
C VAL A 81 -10.91 -23.86 10.39
N VAL A 82 -11.03 -25.17 10.21
CA VAL A 82 -10.58 -25.86 8.99
C VAL A 82 -11.65 -25.75 7.90
N THR A 83 -11.23 -25.25 6.74
CA THR A 83 -12.02 -25.22 5.49
C THR A 83 -11.17 -25.85 4.40
N ASP A 84 -11.69 -26.85 3.67
CA ASP A 84 -10.94 -27.56 2.61
C ASP A 84 -9.55 -28.05 3.03
N GLY A 85 -9.46 -28.66 4.22
CA GLY A 85 -8.22 -29.28 4.72
C GLY A 85 -7.16 -28.32 5.24
N ARG A 86 -7.42 -27.00 5.28
CA ARG A 86 -6.51 -26.00 5.85
C ARG A 86 -7.27 -25.00 6.72
N THR A 87 -6.63 -24.46 7.74
CA THR A 87 -7.21 -23.37 8.55
C THR A 87 -7.13 -22.04 7.79
N LYS A 88 -8.04 -21.10 8.06
CA LYS A 88 -7.93 -19.72 7.52
C LYS A 88 -6.62 -19.07 7.95
N TRP A 89 -6.20 -19.31 9.20
CA TRP A 89 -4.90 -18.92 9.74
C TRP A 89 -3.73 -19.39 8.87
N SER A 90 -3.66 -20.69 8.56
CA SER A 90 -2.56 -21.24 7.75
C SER A 90 -2.51 -20.64 6.34
N ARG A 91 -3.64 -20.20 5.79
CA ARG A 91 -3.70 -19.51 4.49
C ARG A 91 -3.24 -18.06 4.61
N ALA A 92 -3.67 -17.37 5.67
CA ALA A 92 -3.23 -16.01 5.95
C ALA A 92 -1.72 -15.94 6.19
N VAL A 93 -1.18 -16.84 7.02
CA VAL A 93 0.27 -16.98 7.26
C VAL A 93 1.03 -17.19 5.95
N GLU A 94 0.61 -18.15 5.12
CA GLU A 94 1.26 -18.40 3.82
C GLU A 94 1.24 -17.16 2.92
N ALA A 95 0.08 -16.51 2.77
CA ALA A 95 -0.08 -15.34 1.92
C ALA A 95 0.75 -14.15 2.41
N VAL A 96 0.74 -13.88 3.72
CA VAL A 96 1.50 -12.79 4.32
C VAL A 96 3.00 -13.06 4.21
N SER A 97 3.46 -14.27 4.56
CA SER A 97 4.87 -14.64 4.44
C SER A 97 5.36 -14.52 3.00
N ALA A 98 4.57 -14.95 2.01
CA ALA A 98 4.90 -14.77 0.60
C ALA A 98 4.93 -13.28 0.18
N MET A 99 3.99 -12.48 0.68
CA MET A 99 3.89 -11.05 0.37
C MET A 99 5.09 -10.26 0.91
N VAL A 100 5.50 -10.47 2.17
CA VAL A 100 6.55 -9.65 2.80
C VAL A 100 7.94 -9.96 2.25
N VAL A 101 8.17 -11.17 1.74
CA VAL A 101 9.44 -11.58 1.12
C VAL A 101 9.49 -11.37 -0.39
N ASP A 102 8.40 -10.91 -1.01
CA ASP A 102 8.35 -10.65 -2.45
C ASP A 102 9.42 -9.59 -2.82
N PRO A 103 10.30 -9.85 -3.80
CA PRO A 103 11.31 -8.88 -4.25
C PRO A 103 10.72 -7.52 -4.66
N ARG A 104 9.46 -7.50 -5.12
CA ARG A 104 8.73 -6.29 -5.50
C ARG A 104 8.25 -5.47 -4.31
N ALA A 105 8.30 -6.04 -3.10
CA ALA A 105 7.87 -5.42 -1.85
C ALA A 105 9.03 -4.94 -0.97
N GLN A 106 10.29 -5.13 -1.38
CA GLN A 106 11.47 -4.81 -0.55
C GLN A 106 11.65 -3.31 -0.23
N TRP A 107 10.96 -2.42 -0.95
CA TRP A 107 10.96 -0.98 -0.68
C TRP A 107 9.97 -0.57 0.42
N LEU A 108 9.09 -1.49 0.85
CA LEU A 108 8.17 -1.29 1.95
C LEU A 108 8.87 -1.53 3.29
N ARG A 109 8.48 -0.74 4.29
CA ARG A 109 8.84 -0.97 5.69
C ARG A 109 7.67 -1.68 6.34
N TRP A 110 7.90 -2.93 6.71
CA TRP A 110 6.87 -3.80 7.25
C TRP A 110 6.86 -3.76 8.78
N GLY A 111 5.67 -3.88 9.36
CA GLY A 111 5.46 -4.27 10.75
C GLY A 111 4.33 -5.29 10.85
N LEU A 112 4.23 -5.96 11.99
CA LEU A 112 3.23 -6.97 12.28
C LEU A 112 2.71 -6.83 13.71
N THR A 113 1.39 -6.90 13.86
CA THR A 113 0.71 -7.14 15.13
C THR A 113 -0.37 -8.21 14.93
N LEU A 114 -0.66 -8.98 15.98
CA LEU A 114 -1.68 -10.03 15.97
C LEU A 114 -2.77 -9.69 16.98
N PHE A 115 -4.03 -9.89 16.64
CA PHE A 115 -5.15 -9.63 17.55
C PHE A 115 -6.17 -10.78 17.52
N PRO A 116 -6.91 -11.05 18.61
CA PRO A 116 -6.80 -10.43 19.94
C PRO A 116 -5.44 -10.73 20.60
N ASP A 117 -5.07 -9.99 21.63
CA ASP A 117 -3.89 -10.30 22.43
C ASP A 117 -4.27 -10.89 23.81
N GLY A 118 -4.09 -12.20 23.97
CA GLY A 118 -4.34 -12.94 25.22
C GLY A 118 -5.82 -13.08 25.59
N ASP A 119 -6.07 -13.56 26.83
CA ASP A 119 -7.39 -13.99 27.31
C ASP A 119 -8.21 -12.89 28.03
N THR A 120 -7.68 -11.67 28.14
CA THR A 120 -8.27 -10.64 29.03
C THR A 120 -8.73 -9.37 28.32
N ASP A 121 -10.00 -9.02 28.56
CA ASP A 121 -10.66 -7.70 28.57
C ASP A 121 -10.36 -6.70 27.45
N GLY A 122 -9.85 -7.17 26.32
CA GLY A 122 -9.78 -6.37 25.12
C GLY A 122 -8.71 -5.29 25.13
N VAL A 123 -7.58 -5.52 25.80
CA VAL A 123 -6.38 -4.69 25.63
C VAL A 123 -5.46 -5.34 24.61
N GLN A 124 -5.01 -4.57 23.65
CA GLN A 124 -4.01 -5.01 22.68
C GLN A 124 -2.61 -4.82 23.28
N GLY A 125 -1.80 -5.87 23.36
CA GLY A 125 -0.40 -5.77 23.78
C GLY A 125 0.47 -5.15 22.68
N PRO A 126 1.80 -5.05 22.87
CA PRO A 126 2.66 -4.29 21.96
C PRO A 126 2.72 -4.88 20.55
N ILE A 127 3.06 -4.04 19.57
CA ILE A 127 3.32 -4.48 18.19
C ILE A 127 4.48 -5.50 18.22
N LEU A 128 4.23 -6.71 17.71
CA LEU A 128 5.20 -7.81 17.73
C LEU A 128 6.44 -7.52 16.90
N VAL A 129 6.25 -6.95 15.70
CA VAL A 129 7.33 -6.50 14.84
C VAL A 129 7.10 -5.02 14.49
N PRO A 130 7.91 -4.09 15.01
CA PRO A 130 7.71 -2.67 14.76
C PRO A 130 7.91 -2.34 13.27
N VAL A 131 7.22 -1.32 12.78
CA VAL A 131 7.31 -0.91 11.38
C VAL A 131 8.70 -0.31 11.11
N ALA A 132 9.53 -1.04 10.36
CA ALA A 132 10.92 -0.64 10.08
C ALA A 132 11.45 -1.27 8.77
N PRO A 133 12.55 -0.74 8.20
CA PRO A 133 13.25 -1.40 7.09
C PRO A 133 13.75 -2.79 7.49
N GLY A 134 13.71 -3.74 6.54
CA GLY A 134 14.34 -5.06 6.72
C GLY A 134 13.60 -6.05 7.62
N GLN A 135 12.35 -5.77 7.99
CA GLN A 135 11.57 -6.64 8.89
C GLN A 135 10.95 -7.88 8.22
N SER A 136 11.04 -8.01 6.90
CA SER A 136 10.38 -9.08 6.15
C SER A 136 10.70 -10.49 6.66
N GLU A 137 11.97 -10.76 6.96
CA GLU A 137 12.42 -12.09 7.43
C GLU A 137 11.90 -12.37 8.84
N ALA A 138 12.02 -11.42 9.76
CA ALA A 138 11.49 -11.56 11.12
C ALA A 138 9.97 -11.81 11.14
N ILE A 139 9.22 -11.15 10.26
CA ILE A 139 7.78 -11.38 10.10
C ILE A 139 7.51 -12.80 9.60
N ALA A 140 8.21 -13.23 8.55
CA ALA A 140 8.03 -14.56 7.99
C ALA A 140 8.38 -15.67 8.99
N GLU A 141 9.50 -15.53 9.72
CA GLU A 141 9.92 -16.48 10.75
C GLU A 141 8.91 -16.57 11.89
N LEU A 142 8.44 -15.43 12.40
CA LEU A 142 7.42 -15.39 13.46
C LEU A 142 6.13 -16.08 13.00
N LEU A 143 5.63 -15.77 11.80
CA LEU A 143 4.39 -16.35 11.30
C LEU A 143 4.53 -17.85 10.99
N ILE A 144 5.70 -18.31 10.52
CA ILE A 144 5.98 -19.74 10.33
C ILE A 144 5.99 -20.47 11.67
N ALA A 145 6.64 -19.91 12.71
CA ALA A 145 6.61 -20.48 14.05
C ALA A 145 5.18 -20.56 14.61
N ALA A 146 4.37 -19.52 14.36
CA ALA A 146 2.97 -19.45 14.78
C ALA A 146 2.03 -20.44 14.05
N LEU A 147 2.53 -21.27 13.13
CA LEU A 147 1.79 -22.44 12.61
C LEU A 147 1.78 -23.60 13.61
N GLU A 148 2.75 -23.66 14.52
CA GLU A 148 2.81 -24.69 15.54
C GLU A 148 1.74 -24.43 16.61
N ARG A 149 0.97 -25.47 16.95
CA ARG A 149 -0.19 -25.35 17.85
C ARG A 149 0.16 -24.79 19.24
N ASP A 150 1.36 -25.07 19.72
CA ASP A 150 1.82 -24.68 21.05
C ASP A 150 2.55 -23.31 21.05
N ASP A 151 2.67 -22.65 19.88
CA ASP A 151 3.24 -21.30 19.80
C ASP A 151 2.26 -20.27 20.41
N PRO A 152 2.73 -19.31 21.24
CA PRO A 152 1.87 -18.31 21.86
C PRO A 152 1.16 -17.37 20.87
N ASN A 153 1.65 -17.28 19.63
CA ASN A 153 1.05 -16.48 18.56
C ASN A 153 0.08 -17.28 17.68
N HIS A 154 -0.01 -18.60 17.89
CA HIS A 154 -1.03 -19.41 17.22
C HIS A 154 -2.43 -18.92 17.64
N PRO A 155 -3.45 -19.00 16.75
CA PRO A 155 -4.81 -18.68 17.10
C PRO A 155 -5.32 -19.44 18.31
N ASN A 156 -6.18 -18.78 19.09
CA ASN A 156 -6.89 -19.41 20.19
C ASN A 156 -7.70 -20.60 19.67
N GLN A 157 -7.79 -21.66 20.46
CA GLN A 157 -8.45 -22.89 20.03
C GLN A 157 -9.97 -22.77 20.16
N PRO A 158 -10.75 -23.45 19.30
CA PRO A 158 -12.19 -23.57 19.51
C PRO A 158 -12.50 -24.14 20.91
N GLY A 159 -13.12 -23.34 21.78
CA GLY A 159 -13.44 -23.68 23.17
C GLY A 159 -12.70 -22.86 24.23
N GLU A 160 -11.69 -22.08 23.84
CA GLU A 160 -11.08 -21.03 24.66
C GLU A 160 -11.91 -19.72 24.55
N PRO A 161 -11.64 -18.68 25.36
CA PRO A 161 -12.22 -17.36 25.14
C PRO A 161 -11.94 -16.87 23.70
N CYS A 162 -12.98 -16.94 22.87
CA CYS A 162 -12.93 -16.57 21.46
C CYS A 162 -13.58 -15.20 21.29
N PHE A 163 -12.77 -14.15 21.25
CA PHE A 163 -13.23 -12.80 20.96
C PHE A 163 -12.41 -12.19 19.83
N THR A 164 -13.10 -11.46 18.96
CA THR A 164 -12.46 -10.65 17.91
C THR A 164 -12.54 -9.21 18.38
N ASN A 165 -11.59 -8.76 19.20
CA ASN A 165 -11.58 -7.37 19.66
C ASN A 165 -10.91 -6.45 18.66
N LEU A 166 -11.59 -6.23 17.54
CA LEU A 166 -11.09 -5.37 16.48
C LEU A 166 -10.96 -3.90 16.90
N ALA A 167 -11.82 -3.42 17.82
CA ALA A 167 -11.73 -2.06 18.33
C ALA A 167 -10.37 -1.79 18.99
N ALA A 168 -9.87 -2.70 19.83
CA ALA A 168 -8.55 -2.51 20.46
C ALA A 168 -7.39 -2.60 19.47
N ALA A 169 -7.52 -3.43 18.43
CA ALA A 169 -6.54 -3.43 17.35
C ALA A 169 -6.52 -2.09 16.62
N VAL A 170 -7.68 -1.49 16.33
CA VAL A 170 -7.79 -0.17 15.70
C VAL A 170 -7.28 0.95 16.62
N ASP A 171 -7.59 0.90 17.92
CA ASP A 171 -7.05 1.84 18.91
C ASP A 171 -5.52 1.79 18.98
N GLN A 172 -4.93 0.58 18.95
CA GLN A 172 -3.48 0.43 18.87
C GLN A 172 -2.92 1.10 17.60
N ILE A 173 -3.57 0.93 16.45
CA ILE A 173 -3.12 1.53 15.19
C ILE A 173 -3.17 3.06 15.27
N GLY A 174 -4.23 3.61 15.86
CA GLY A 174 -4.41 5.05 16.05
C GLY A 174 -3.44 5.66 17.06
N ALA A 175 -2.76 4.85 17.88
CA ALA A 175 -1.77 5.34 18.83
C ALA A 175 -0.59 6.00 18.10
N SER A 176 -0.21 7.21 18.56
CA SER A 176 0.85 8.01 17.94
C SER A 176 2.22 7.31 17.87
N SER A 177 2.43 6.26 18.66
CA SER A 177 3.66 5.45 18.66
C SER A 177 3.75 4.44 17.52
N THR A 178 2.63 4.05 16.90
CA THR A 178 2.59 2.96 15.91
C THR A 178 3.37 3.29 14.64
N PHE A 179 3.21 4.53 14.16
CA PHE A 179 3.99 5.10 13.06
C PHE A 179 4.82 6.32 13.48
N GLY A 180 4.91 6.57 14.79
CA GLY A 180 5.48 7.79 15.35
C GLY A 180 6.92 8.02 14.92
N GLY A 181 7.16 9.16 14.24
CA GLY A 181 8.49 9.56 13.79
C GLY A 181 8.98 8.87 12.51
N LEU A 182 8.17 8.03 11.87
CA LEU A 182 8.48 7.50 10.55
C LEU A 182 8.17 8.55 9.49
N ASP A 183 9.09 8.71 8.54
CA ASP A 183 8.82 9.43 7.30
C ASP A 183 8.01 8.56 6.34
N GLY A 184 7.32 9.21 5.40
CA GLY A 184 6.62 8.53 4.32
C GLY A 184 5.11 8.37 4.52
N ARG A 185 4.52 7.46 3.73
CA ARG A 185 3.08 7.15 3.79
C ARG A 185 2.84 5.92 4.65
N ASN A 186 1.81 5.96 5.48
CA ASN A 186 1.44 4.87 6.37
C ASN A 186 0.23 4.13 5.82
N HIS A 187 0.27 2.82 5.88
CA HIS A 187 -0.80 1.94 5.44
C HIS A 187 -1.02 0.85 6.48
N VAL A 188 -2.26 0.39 6.56
CA VAL A 188 -2.64 -0.75 7.39
C VAL A 188 -3.23 -1.82 6.49
N ILE A 189 -2.85 -3.06 6.74
CA ILE A 189 -3.46 -4.24 6.12
C ILE A 189 -4.12 -5.03 7.23
N LEU A 190 -5.45 -4.91 7.34
CA LEU A 190 -6.27 -5.66 8.28
C LEU A 190 -6.68 -6.98 7.64
N ILE A 191 -6.30 -8.09 8.25
CA ILE A 191 -6.60 -9.43 7.77
C ILE A 191 -7.45 -10.12 8.83
N THR A 192 -8.72 -10.39 8.54
CA THR A 192 -9.71 -10.88 9.52
C THR A 192 -10.79 -11.72 8.88
N ASP A 193 -11.49 -12.56 9.66
CA ASP A 193 -12.61 -13.38 9.17
C ASP A 193 -13.98 -12.97 9.71
N GLY A 194 -14.07 -11.86 10.45
CA GLY A 194 -15.34 -11.35 10.94
C GLY A 194 -15.23 -9.98 11.62
N LEU A 195 -16.32 -9.21 11.54
CA LEU A 195 -16.43 -7.89 12.17
C LEU A 195 -17.39 -7.97 13.37
N ALA A 196 -16.87 -8.36 14.54
CA ALA A 196 -17.57 -8.02 15.77
C ALA A 196 -17.50 -6.49 15.98
N GLY A 197 -18.62 -5.83 16.29
CA GLY A 197 -18.65 -4.38 16.57
C GLY A 197 -18.49 -3.46 15.35
N ALA A 198 -18.95 -3.90 14.17
CA ALA A 198 -18.69 -3.26 12.87
C ALA A 198 -18.96 -1.74 12.77
N GLU A 199 -19.93 -1.19 13.51
CA GLU A 199 -20.28 0.24 13.40
C GLU A 199 -19.20 1.16 13.99
N GLN A 200 -18.73 0.87 15.21
CA GLN A 200 -17.67 1.67 15.83
C GLN A 200 -16.34 1.49 15.09
N VAL A 201 -16.01 0.24 14.73
CA VAL A 201 -14.82 -0.06 13.94
C VAL A 201 -14.82 0.71 12.61
N ALA A 202 -15.97 0.82 11.93
CA ALA A 202 -16.05 1.57 10.67
C ALA A 202 -15.73 3.06 10.87
N LEU A 203 -16.23 3.67 11.95
CA LEU A 203 -15.90 5.06 12.30
C LEU A 203 -14.41 5.22 12.60
N ASP A 204 -13.83 4.30 13.36
CA ASP A 204 -12.41 4.38 13.74
C ASP A 204 -11.49 4.18 12.52
N LEU A 205 -11.87 3.31 11.58
CA LEU A 205 -11.18 3.14 10.30
C LEU A 205 -11.31 4.37 9.39
N GLU A 206 -12.46 5.05 9.40
CA GLU A 206 -12.65 6.32 8.70
C GLU A 206 -11.75 7.42 9.29
N LEU A 207 -11.65 7.49 10.62
CA LEU A 207 -10.73 8.42 11.30
C LEU A 207 -9.26 8.15 10.96
N LEU A 208 -8.84 6.87 10.86
CA LEU A 208 -7.50 6.52 10.41
C LEU A 208 -7.24 6.96 8.96
N PHE A 209 -8.22 6.75 8.08
CA PHE A 209 -8.14 7.16 6.68
C PHE A 209 -7.99 8.67 6.55
N ASP A 210 -8.84 9.44 7.25
CA ASP A 210 -8.77 10.91 7.29
C ASP A 210 -7.48 11.42 7.93
N GLY A 211 -6.91 10.65 8.86
CA GLY A 211 -5.59 10.87 9.47
C GLY A 211 -4.41 10.56 8.54
N GLY A 212 -4.64 10.12 7.30
CA GLY A 212 -3.60 9.82 6.32
C GLY A 212 -3.04 8.40 6.40
N THR A 213 -3.71 7.50 7.12
CA THR A 213 -3.35 6.09 7.27
C THR A 213 -4.46 5.21 6.68
N PRO A 214 -4.54 5.07 5.33
CA PRO A 214 -5.52 4.20 4.71
C PRO A 214 -5.37 2.74 5.13
N THR A 215 -6.51 2.11 5.41
CA THR A 215 -6.60 0.69 5.78
C THR A 215 -7.17 -0.14 4.64
N PHE A 216 -6.48 -1.22 4.28
CA PHE A 216 -6.96 -2.26 3.37
C PHE A 216 -7.45 -3.44 4.17
N VAL A 217 -8.64 -3.95 3.87
CA VAL A 217 -9.24 -5.09 4.57
C VAL A 217 -9.23 -6.32 3.68
N VAL A 218 -8.65 -7.41 4.18
CA VAL A 218 -8.68 -8.74 3.58
C VAL A 218 -9.57 -9.62 4.46
N GLY A 219 -10.78 -9.87 3.97
CA GLY A 219 -11.77 -10.72 4.65
C GLY A 219 -11.59 -12.19 4.28
N PHE A 220 -11.53 -13.07 5.27
CA PHE A 220 -11.75 -14.51 5.10
C PHE A 220 -13.21 -14.83 5.45
N GLY A 221 -13.97 -15.45 4.57
CA GLY A 221 -15.35 -15.77 4.90
C GLY A 221 -15.93 -16.79 3.95
N ASP A 222 -17.05 -17.40 4.34
CA ASP A 222 -17.75 -18.41 3.52
C ASP A 222 -18.28 -17.82 2.19
N LEU A 223 -18.32 -16.49 2.09
CA LEU A 223 -18.68 -15.74 0.88
C LEU A 223 -17.49 -15.47 -0.05
N VAL A 224 -16.26 -15.75 0.38
CA VAL A 224 -15.07 -15.64 -0.48
C VAL A 224 -15.01 -16.90 -1.34
N ASN A 225 -15.42 -16.78 -2.59
CA ASN A 225 -15.52 -17.90 -3.51
C ASN A 225 -14.14 -18.49 -3.81
N HIS A 226 -13.90 -19.71 -3.32
CA HIS A 226 -12.64 -20.46 -3.47
C HIS A 226 -12.31 -20.89 -4.92
N SER A 227 -13.21 -20.66 -5.88
CA SER A 227 -13.01 -21.02 -7.30
C SER A 227 -12.30 -19.95 -8.14
N THR A 228 -11.91 -18.82 -7.55
CA THR A 228 -11.38 -17.65 -8.29
C THR A 228 -10.01 -17.14 -7.81
N LEU A 229 -9.31 -17.88 -6.96
CA LEU A 229 -7.89 -17.66 -6.65
C LEU A 229 -7.05 -18.79 -7.25
#